data_AF-A0A7K7ZNQ8-F1
#
_entry.id   AF-A0A7K7ZNQ8-F1
#
_cell.length_a   1.000
_cell.length_b   1.000
_cell.length_c   1.000
_cell.angle_alpha   90.00
_cell.angle_beta   90.00
_cell.angle_gamma   90.00
#
_symmetry.space_group_name_H-M   'P 1'
#
loop_
_entity.id
_entity.type
_entity.pdbx_description
1 polymer ?
#
loop_
_entity_poly.entity_id
_entity_poly.type
_entity_poly.pdbx_seq_one_letter_code
_entity_poly.pdbx_strand_id
1 'polypeptide(L)'
;LGFPYTKTCRLTNTSPVSLTFKLRMSDDGTQAAVNCFDQIRDDTDPSWRKGIHFYVEPREFTLTPSRGTIPPQGYQDIEVTLCSNTVMEFYRKMLVDLEGVGEGVSAVIIMAKCIVPRLRVFPEILWYDECHLKVPYERKFLIVNPSHLPGCYGLIPQKRKADSPVFYSSPKPCGIVQPYSIAEIPVTVEVQTLGKHTTMVL
;
A
#
# COMPACT_ATOMS: atom_id res chain seq x y z
N LEU A 1 -2.11 2.64 1.73
CA LEU A 1 -2.15 1.23 1.35
C LEU A 1 -0.84 0.56 1.70
N GLY A 2 -0.92 -0.64 2.25
CA GLY A 2 0.21 -1.46 2.61
C GLY A 2 0.65 -2.40 1.49
N PHE A 3 1.75 -3.09 1.74
CA PHE A 3 2.29 -4.13 0.88
C PHE A 3 1.70 -5.48 1.31
N PRO A 4 1.27 -6.33 0.36
CA PRO A 4 0.80 -7.67 0.68
C PRO A 4 1.85 -8.48 1.44
N TYR A 5 1.44 -9.14 2.52
CA TYR A 5 2.30 -10.02 3.30
C TYR A 5 1.61 -11.35 3.58
N THR A 6 2.27 -12.46 3.23
CA THR A 6 1.68 -13.80 3.29
C THR A 6 2.35 -14.66 4.36
N LYS A 7 1.53 -15.38 5.12
CA LYS A 7 1.94 -16.45 6.04
C LYS A 7 1.14 -17.70 5.77
N THR A 8 1.75 -18.86 5.98
CA THR A 8 1.09 -20.15 5.82
C THR A 8 0.69 -20.71 7.18
N CYS A 9 -0.50 -21.27 7.26
CA CYS A 9 -0.94 -22.10 8.38
C CYS A 9 -1.47 -23.44 7.84
N ARG A 10 -1.56 -24.46 8.69
CA ARG A 10 -1.95 -25.81 8.29
C ARG A 10 -3.23 -26.23 8.98
N LEU A 11 -4.19 -26.72 8.22
CA LEU A 11 -5.35 -27.44 8.73
C LEU A 11 -5.09 -28.94 8.63
N THR A 12 -5.31 -29.66 9.73
CA THR A 12 -5.10 -31.12 9.78
C THR A 12 -6.42 -31.81 10.10
N ASN A 13 -6.81 -32.76 9.26
CA ASN A 13 -7.97 -33.61 9.49
C ASN A 13 -7.53 -34.86 10.24
N THR A 14 -7.82 -34.94 11.53
CA THR A 14 -7.53 -36.12 12.37
C THR A 14 -8.67 -37.14 12.39
N SER A 15 -9.75 -36.90 11.65
CA SER A 15 -10.92 -37.79 11.61
C SER A 15 -10.73 -38.95 10.61
N PRO A 16 -11.51 -40.05 10.73
CA PRO A 16 -11.48 -41.16 9.79
C PRO A 16 -12.26 -40.89 8.49
N VAL A 17 -12.89 -39.71 8.36
CA VAL A 17 -13.69 -39.33 7.18
C VAL A 17 -13.15 -38.04 6.56
N SER A 18 -13.49 -37.78 5.30
CA SER A 18 -13.12 -36.52 4.65
C SER A 18 -13.88 -35.35 5.26
N LEU A 19 -13.21 -34.20 5.40
CA LEU A 19 -13.82 -32.97 5.90
C LEU A 19 -13.78 -31.87 4.82
N THR A 20 -14.95 -31.37 4.43
CA THR A 20 -15.05 -30.19 3.56
C THR A 20 -15.10 -28.94 4.41
N PHE A 21 -14.16 -28.03 4.18
CA PHE A 21 -14.02 -26.79 4.95
C PHE A 21 -14.32 -25.55 4.11
N LYS A 22 -14.72 -24.49 4.79
CA LYS A 22 -14.80 -23.12 4.28
C LYS A 22 -14.20 -22.18 5.32
N LEU A 23 -13.40 -21.21 4.87
CA LEU A 23 -12.73 -20.25 5.75
C LEU A 23 -13.35 -18.87 5.63
N ARG A 24 -13.41 -18.17 6.76
CA ARG A 24 -13.86 -16.78 6.85
C ARG A 24 -12.97 -16.01 7.83
N MET A 25 -12.74 -14.73 7.56
CA MET A 25 -12.12 -13.84 8.53
C MET A 25 -13.21 -13.12 9.33
N SER A 26 -13.07 -13.05 10.65
CA SER A 26 -13.94 -12.19 11.47
C SER A 26 -13.67 -10.72 11.17
N ASP A 27 -14.68 -9.84 11.27
CA ASP A 27 -14.52 -8.37 11.23
C ASP A 27 -13.60 -7.86 10.10
N ASP A 28 -13.72 -8.47 8.92
CA ASP A 28 -13.04 -8.08 7.70
C ASP A 28 -14.02 -7.36 6.77
N GLY A 29 -13.49 -6.49 5.91
CA GLY A 29 -14.30 -5.69 5.01
C GLY A 29 -15.14 -6.51 4.02
N THR A 30 -15.98 -5.82 3.26
CA THR A 30 -16.88 -6.46 2.28
C THR A 30 -16.42 -6.29 0.84
N GLN A 31 -15.65 -5.24 0.56
CA GLN A 31 -15.15 -4.94 -0.78
C GLN A 31 -13.83 -5.65 -1.09
N ALA A 32 -13.43 -5.62 -2.37
CA ALA A 32 -12.15 -6.17 -2.80
C ALA A 32 -10.99 -5.48 -2.07
N ALA A 33 -9.95 -6.27 -1.77
CA ALA A 33 -8.71 -5.73 -1.23
C ALA A 33 -8.06 -4.78 -2.23
N VAL A 34 -7.56 -3.65 -1.73
CA VAL A 34 -6.79 -2.68 -2.53
C VAL A 34 -5.36 -2.71 -2.01
N ASN A 35 -4.37 -2.77 -2.91
CA ASN A 35 -2.96 -2.78 -2.52
C ASN A 35 -2.21 -1.60 -3.16
N CYS A 36 -1.02 -1.31 -2.65
CA CYS A 36 -0.22 -0.17 -3.11
C CYS A 36 0.12 -0.21 -4.61
N PHE A 37 0.19 -1.40 -5.23
CA PHE A 37 0.49 -1.51 -6.65
C PHE A 37 -0.64 -0.98 -7.52
N ASP A 38 -1.90 -1.18 -7.13
CA ASP A 38 -3.05 -0.66 -7.88
C ASP A 38 -3.08 0.88 -7.88
N GLN A 39 -2.67 1.50 -6.77
CA GLN A 39 -2.67 2.95 -6.61
C GLN A 39 -1.51 3.64 -7.35
N ILE A 40 -0.38 2.96 -7.55
CA ILE A 40 0.82 3.52 -8.17
C ILE A 40 0.83 3.32 -9.69
N ARG A 41 -0.08 2.50 -10.24
CA ARG A 41 -0.15 2.23 -11.68
C ARG A 41 -0.72 3.38 -12.52
N ASP A 42 -1.41 4.34 -11.91
CA ASP A 42 -1.95 5.51 -12.60
C ASP A 42 -1.23 6.79 -12.13
N ASP A 43 -0.13 7.14 -12.79
CA ASP A 43 0.63 8.37 -12.52
C ASP A 43 -0.18 9.65 -12.83
N THR A 44 -1.32 9.53 -13.53
CA THR A 44 -2.19 10.65 -13.89
C THR A 44 -3.32 10.86 -12.89
N ASP A 45 -3.66 9.87 -12.08
CA ASP A 45 -4.70 9.94 -11.06
C ASP A 45 -4.15 10.46 -9.72
N PRO A 46 -4.52 11.68 -9.28
CA PRO A 46 -4.14 12.20 -7.98
C PRO A 46 -4.91 11.54 -6.82
N SER A 47 -5.62 10.42 -7.03
CA SER A 47 -6.34 9.68 -5.98
C SER A 47 -5.44 9.26 -4.83
N TRP A 48 -4.14 9.09 -5.05
CA TRP A 48 -3.16 8.94 -3.98
C TRP A 48 -3.13 10.10 -2.97
N ARG A 49 -3.53 11.32 -3.37
CA ARG A 49 -3.63 12.49 -2.46
C ARG A 49 -4.72 12.36 -1.42
N LYS A 50 -5.83 11.69 -1.73
CA LYS A 50 -7.05 11.83 -0.93
C LYS A 50 -7.01 10.99 0.35
N GLY A 51 -5.92 10.24 0.56
CA GLY A 51 -6.07 8.92 1.17
C GLY A 51 -7.08 8.12 0.34
N ILE A 52 -7.20 6.83 0.55
CA ILE A 52 -8.40 6.21 0.01
C ILE A 52 -9.50 6.60 0.99
N HIS A 53 -10.37 7.53 0.56
CA HIS A 53 -11.65 7.73 1.21
C HIS A 53 -12.47 6.47 0.95
N PHE A 54 -12.16 5.43 1.73
CA PHE A 54 -12.96 4.24 1.84
C PHE A 54 -14.27 4.68 2.49
N TYR A 55 -15.25 5.09 1.69
CA TYR A 55 -16.64 5.12 2.15
C TYR A 55 -17.14 3.72 2.53
N VAL A 56 -16.34 2.68 2.25
CA VAL A 56 -16.64 1.27 2.45
C VAL A 56 -15.37 0.53 2.89
N GLU A 57 -15.47 -0.28 3.93
CA GLU A 57 -14.37 -1.08 4.50
C GLU A 57 -13.92 -2.18 3.51
N PRO A 58 -12.73 -2.06 2.89
CA PRO A 58 -12.18 -3.08 2.00
C PRO A 58 -11.73 -4.31 2.79
N ARG A 59 -11.75 -5.49 2.16
CA ARG A 59 -11.09 -6.67 2.73
C ARG A 59 -9.61 -6.44 2.86
N GLU A 60 -9.06 -6.84 3.98
CA GLU A 60 -7.63 -6.80 4.25
C GLU A 60 -7.01 -8.20 4.22
N PHE A 61 -7.82 -9.25 4.33
CA PHE A 61 -7.33 -10.63 4.35
C PHE A 61 -7.82 -11.44 3.14
N THR A 62 -6.89 -12.20 2.56
CA THR A 62 -7.17 -13.20 1.52
C THR A 62 -6.69 -14.56 2.00
N LEU A 63 -7.55 -15.57 1.85
CA LEU A 63 -7.31 -16.96 2.28
C LEU A 63 -7.26 -17.87 1.05
N THR A 64 -6.14 -18.56 0.86
CA THR A 64 -5.91 -19.39 -0.33
C THR A 64 -5.38 -20.78 0.09
N PRO A 65 -6.12 -21.88 -0.19
CA PRO A 65 -7.51 -21.89 -0.61
C PRO A 65 -8.46 -21.44 0.52
N SER A 66 -9.57 -20.78 0.17
CA SER A 66 -10.62 -20.41 1.14
C SER A 66 -11.65 -21.53 1.37
N ARG A 67 -11.60 -22.61 0.60
CA ARG A 67 -12.46 -23.79 0.70
C ARG A 67 -11.77 -25.00 0.10
N GLY A 68 -12.12 -26.20 0.56
CA GLY A 68 -11.60 -27.43 0.02
C GLY A 68 -12.04 -28.65 0.83
N THR A 69 -11.56 -29.83 0.44
CA THR A 69 -11.83 -31.08 1.16
C THR A 69 -10.52 -31.72 1.58
N ILE A 70 -10.38 -32.01 2.87
CA ILE A 70 -9.20 -32.67 3.43
C ILE A 70 -9.52 -34.16 3.62
N PRO A 71 -8.75 -35.09 3.02
CA PRO A 71 -8.99 -36.52 3.18
C PRO A 71 -8.75 -36.97 4.64
N PRO A 72 -9.20 -38.18 5.03
CA PRO A 72 -8.94 -38.74 6.34
C PRO A 72 -7.44 -38.73 6.66
N GLN A 73 -7.07 -38.32 7.87
CA GLN A 73 -5.66 -38.22 8.31
C GLN A 73 -4.79 -37.29 7.45
N GLY A 74 -5.41 -36.45 6.60
CA GLY A 74 -4.73 -35.52 5.70
C GLY A 74 -4.52 -34.12 6.28
N TYR A 75 -3.92 -33.25 5.48
CA TYR A 75 -3.77 -31.83 5.81
C TYR A 75 -3.92 -30.95 4.57
N GLN A 76 -4.17 -29.65 4.80
CA GLN A 76 -4.19 -28.62 3.78
C GLN A 76 -3.47 -27.38 4.32
N ASP A 77 -2.47 -26.92 3.57
CA ASP A 77 -1.82 -25.64 3.83
C ASP A 77 -2.69 -24.50 3.28
N ILE A 78 -2.84 -23.45 4.09
CA ILE A 78 -3.63 -22.26 3.81
C ILE A 78 -2.70 -21.05 3.87
N GLU A 79 -2.62 -20.34 2.77
CA GLU A 79 -1.97 -19.04 2.68
C GLU A 79 -2.92 -17.94 3.16
N VAL A 80 -2.46 -17.18 4.15
CA VAL A 80 -3.14 -16.01 4.71
C VAL A 80 -2.35 -14.78 4.28
N THR A 81 -2.94 -13.98 3.40
CA THR A 81 -2.33 -12.75 2.88
C THR A 81 -3.04 -11.54 3.48
N LEU A 82 -2.26 -10.65 4.13
CA LEU A 82 -2.71 -9.37 4.65
C LEU A 82 -2.30 -8.23 3.70
N CYS A 83 -3.27 -7.47 3.22
CA CYS A 83 -3.10 -6.20 2.51
C CYS A 83 -3.69 -5.09 3.39
N SER A 84 -2.89 -4.55 4.32
CA SER A 84 -3.34 -3.53 5.25
C SER A 84 -3.66 -2.22 4.54
N ASN A 85 -4.83 -1.65 4.83
CA ASN A 85 -5.26 -0.36 4.33
C ASN A 85 -5.00 0.76 5.35
N THR A 86 -4.93 0.40 6.64
CA THR A 86 -4.77 1.32 7.77
C THR A 86 -3.56 0.97 8.64
N VAL A 87 -2.89 2.00 9.18
CA VAL A 87 -1.82 1.82 10.17
C VAL A 87 -2.45 1.42 11.51
N MET A 88 -2.49 0.11 11.77
CA MET A 88 -3.08 -0.42 12.98
C MET A 88 -2.46 -1.76 13.39
N GLU A 89 -2.82 -2.21 14.59
CA GLU A 89 -2.60 -3.57 15.02
C GLU A 89 -3.87 -4.39 14.76
N PHE A 90 -3.71 -5.47 14.00
CA PHE A 90 -4.78 -6.40 13.70
C PHE A 90 -4.87 -7.49 14.75
N TYR A 91 -6.08 -7.74 15.19
CA TYR A 91 -6.47 -8.94 15.92
C TYR A 91 -7.73 -9.48 15.25
N ARG A 92 -7.59 -10.60 14.54
CA ARG A 92 -8.67 -11.22 13.74
C ARG A 92 -8.69 -12.73 13.95
N LYS A 93 -9.86 -13.34 13.74
CA LYS A 93 -10.03 -14.79 13.81
C LYS A 93 -10.29 -15.34 12.42
N MET A 94 -9.42 -16.23 11.96
CA MET A 94 -9.71 -17.09 10.81
C MET A 94 -10.60 -18.23 11.30
N LEU A 95 -11.89 -18.14 11.01
CA LEU A 95 -12.90 -19.13 11.35
C LEU A 95 -12.90 -20.27 10.33
N VAL A 96 -13.00 -21.49 10.84
CA VAL A 96 -13.14 -22.72 10.06
C VAL A 96 -14.58 -23.20 10.17
N ASP A 97 -15.29 -23.22 9.07
CA ASP A 97 -16.59 -23.87 8.93
C ASP A 97 -16.39 -25.27 8.34
N LEU A 98 -17.12 -26.26 8.84
CA LEU A 98 -17.12 -27.62 8.32
C LEU A 98 -18.52 -27.98 7.81
N GLU A 99 -18.61 -28.36 6.54
CA GLU A 99 -19.88 -28.72 5.90
C GLU A 99 -20.51 -29.93 6.59
N GLY A 100 -21.80 -29.82 6.93
CA GLY A 100 -22.54 -30.86 7.67
C GLY A 100 -22.22 -30.95 9.17
N VAL A 101 -21.25 -30.18 9.67
CA VAL A 101 -20.88 -30.16 11.10
C VAL A 101 -21.30 -28.83 11.76
N GLY A 102 -20.91 -27.69 11.17
CA GLY A 102 -21.25 -26.38 11.71
C GLY A 102 -20.34 -25.26 11.24
N GLU A 103 -20.72 -24.04 11.58
CA GLU A 103 -19.94 -22.83 11.32
C GLU A 103 -19.05 -22.48 12.52
N GLY A 104 -17.84 -21.97 12.26
CA GLY A 104 -16.91 -21.52 13.29
C GLY A 104 -16.49 -22.61 14.28
N VAL A 105 -16.39 -23.87 13.82
CA VAL A 105 -16.06 -25.03 14.67
C VAL A 105 -14.63 -24.95 15.23
N SER A 106 -13.76 -24.17 14.59
CA SER A 106 -12.42 -23.86 15.07
C SER A 106 -12.01 -22.46 14.59
N ALA A 107 -11.02 -21.87 15.26
CA ALA A 107 -10.50 -20.55 14.91
C ALA A 107 -8.99 -20.47 15.12
N VAL A 108 -8.31 -19.80 14.19
CA VAL A 108 -6.90 -19.40 14.32
C VAL A 108 -6.85 -17.89 14.54
N ILE A 109 -6.15 -17.44 15.58
CA ILE A 109 -5.96 -16.01 15.85
C ILE A 109 -4.83 -15.49 14.95
N ILE A 110 -5.13 -14.44 14.19
CA ILE A 110 -4.19 -13.72 13.34
C ILE A 110 -3.89 -12.38 14.00
N MET A 111 -2.61 -12.16 14.31
CA MET A 111 -2.09 -10.91 14.83
C MET A 111 -1.13 -10.29 13.83
N ALA A 112 -1.29 -9.01 13.54
CA ALA A 112 -0.36 -8.28 12.69
C ALA A 112 -0.16 -6.86 13.18
N LYS A 113 1.04 -6.31 12.94
CA LYS A 113 1.37 -4.92 13.23
C LYS A 113 1.74 -4.22 11.94
N CYS A 114 0.94 -3.23 11.55
CA CYS A 114 1.15 -2.50 10.32
C CYS A 114 1.81 -1.15 10.64
N ILE A 115 3.00 -0.94 10.07
CA ILE A 115 3.82 0.24 10.31
C ILE A 115 4.12 0.96 9.00
N VAL A 116 4.26 2.28 9.06
CA VAL A 116 4.69 3.09 7.92
C VAL A 116 6.18 3.35 8.04
N PRO A 117 6.99 3.00 7.01
CA PRO A 117 8.41 3.31 7.03
C PRO A 117 8.63 4.83 6.99
N ARG A 118 9.52 5.34 7.85
CA ARG A 118 9.90 6.75 7.84
C ARG A 118 10.91 6.99 6.72
N LEU A 119 10.43 7.47 5.58
CA LEU A 119 11.25 7.89 4.45
C LEU A 119 11.90 9.24 4.73
N ARG A 120 13.08 9.47 4.14
CA ARG A 120 13.79 10.76 4.18
C ARG A 120 13.91 11.33 2.78
N VAL A 121 13.88 12.65 2.66
CA VAL A 121 14.03 13.35 1.39
C VAL A 121 15.37 14.09 1.38
N PHE A 122 16.12 14.00 0.28
CA PHE A 122 17.35 14.75 0.08
C PHE A 122 17.52 15.22 -1.38
N PRO A 123 17.96 16.45 -1.66
CA PRO A 123 18.07 17.55 -0.70
C PRO A 123 16.69 17.99 -0.21
N GLU A 124 16.59 18.63 0.96
CA GLU A 124 15.31 19.17 1.44
C GLU A 124 14.87 20.40 0.62
N ILE A 125 15.82 21.08 -0.03
CA ILE A 125 15.58 22.27 -0.85
C ILE A 125 16.33 22.13 -2.18
N LEU A 126 15.62 22.33 -3.28
CA LEU A 126 16.22 22.49 -4.61
C LEU A 126 16.45 23.97 -4.89
N TRP A 127 17.70 24.40 -4.83
CA TRP A 127 18.10 25.79 -5.07
C TRP A 127 18.33 26.08 -6.54
N TYR A 128 17.51 26.94 -7.13
CA TYR A 128 17.72 27.47 -8.47
C TYR A 128 18.20 28.92 -8.35
N ASP A 129 19.25 29.28 -9.08
CA ASP A 129 19.89 30.60 -9.00
C ASP A 129 19.33 31.53 -10.09
N GLU A 130 19.84 31.41 -11.32
CA GLU A 130 19.36 32.17 -12.47
C GLU A 130 18.38 31.34 -13.31
N CYS A 131 17.08 31.66 -13.20
CA CYS A 131 16.02 31.06 -14.01
C CYS A 131 15.46 32.06 -15.03
N HIS A 132 15.31 31.60 -16.26
CA HIS A 132 14.64 32.35 -17.32
C HIS A 132 13.13 32.07 -17.28
N LEU A 133 12.34 33.10 -17.60
CA LEU A 133 10.88 32.98 -17.65
C LEU A 133 10.48 31.93 -18.69
N LYS A 134 9.54 31.05 -18.31
CA LYS A 134 8.96 30.02 -19.18
C LYS A 134 9.97 29.01 -19.75
N VAL A 135 11.11 28.86 -19.07
CA VAL A 135 12.09 27.82 -19.38
C VAL A 135 12.01 26.71 -18.32
N PRO A 136 11.87 25.43 -18.72
CA PRO A 136 11.85 24.32 -17.78
C PRO A 136 13.25 23.95 -17.31
N TYR A 137 13.40 23.74 -15.99
CA TYR A 137 14.63 23.28 -15.36
C TYR A 137 14.38 21.99 -14.58
N GLU A 138 15.17 20.96 -14.87
CA GLU A 138 15.05 19.67 -14.20
C GLU A 138 16.07 19.52 -13.07
N ARG A 139 15.61 19.06 -11.91
CA ARG A 139 16.44 18.54 -10.81
C ARG A 139 15.75 17.34 -10.18
N LYS A 140 16.35 16.73 -9.16
CA LYS A 140 15.80 15.55 -8.52
C LYS A 140 15.82 15.64 -6.99
N PHE A 141 14.75 15.13 -6.38
CA PHE A 141 14.76 14.69 -4.99
C PHE A 141 15.14 13.22 -4.93
N LEU A 142 15.82 12.84 -3.86
CA LEU A 142 16.13 11.47 -3.47
C LEU A 142 15.26 11.09 -2.29
N ILE A 143 14.51 10.00 -2.44
CA ILE A 143 13.76 9.37 -1.37
C ILE A 143 14.62 8.23 -0.81
N VAL A 144 15.10 8.41 0.41
CA VAL A 144 15.94 7.44 1.11
C VAL A 144 15.06 6.63 2.05
N ASN A 145 15.08 5.31 1.90
CA ASN A 145 14.40 4.38 2.80
C ASN A 145 15.41 3.69 3.72
N PRO A 146 15.54 4.10 4.98
CA PRO A 146 16.46 3.47 5.94
C PRO A 146 15.86 2.22 6.61
N SER A 147 14.65 1.80 6.24
CA SER A 147 13.93 0.72 6.92
C SER A 147 14.02 -0.61 6.17
N HIS A 148 13.68 -1.70 6.87
CA HIS A 148 13.57 -3.05 6.32
C HIS A 148 12.26 -3.29 5.55
N LEU A 149 11.36 -2.30 5.49
CA LEU A 149 10.10 -2.39 4.79
C LEU A 149 10.11 -1.49 3.55
N PRO A 150 9.48 -1.90 2.45
CA PRO A 150 9.28 -1.00 1.31
C PRO A 150 8.36 0.17 1.71
N GLY A 151 8.55 1.32 1.08
CA GLY A 151 7.74 2.52 1.31
C GLY A 151 7.19 3.09 0.01
N CYS A 152 5.98 3.63 0.06
CA CYS A 152 5.41 4.40 -1.05
C CYS A 152 5.75 5.88 -0.89
N TYR A 153 6.02 6.58 -1.98
CA TYR A 153 6.23 8.03 -2.01
C TYR A 153 5.39 8.67 -3.13
N GLY A 154 5.11 9.96 -2.98
CA GLY A 154 4.39 10.76 -3.97
C GLY A 154 4.73 12.24 -3.84
N LEU A 155 4.98 12.90 -4.97
CA LEU A 155 5.19 14.34 -5.11
C LEU A 155 3.85 15.06 -5.10
N ILE A 156 3.60 15.95 -4.15
CA ILE A 156 2.32 16.68 -4.06
C ILE A 156 2.07 17.39 -5.38
N PRO A 157 1.02 17.09 -6.17
CA PRO A 157 0.88 17.72 -7.46
C PRO A 157 0.40 19.16 -7.27
N GLN A 158 0.87 20.07 -8.12
CA GLN A 158 0.56 21.48 -7.98
C GLN A 158 -0.87 21.80 -8.42
N LYS A 159 -1.61 22.58 -7.62
CA LYS A 159 -2.85 23.22 -8.08
C LYS A 159 -2.48 24.50 -8.84
N ARG A 160 -2.25 24.39 -10.15
CA ARG A 160 -1.85 25.54 -10.98
C ARG A 160 -2.98 26.58 -11.02
N LYS A 161 -2.62 27.83 -10.73
CA LYS A 161 -3.46 29.01 -10.96
C LYS A 161 -2.78 29.93 -11.97
N ALA A 162 -3.55 30.77 -12.66
CA ALA A 162 -3.02 31.68 -13.68
C ALA A 162 -1.94 32.64 -13.14
N ASP A 163 -1.99 32.96 -11.85
CA ASP A 163 -1.09 33.86 -11.12
C ASP A 163 0.02 33.13 -10.36
N SER A 164 0.16 31.79 -10.50
CA SER A 164 1.20 31.06 -9.78
C SER A 164 2.59 31.46 -10.30
N PRO A 165 3.52 31.90 -9.43
CA PRO A 165 4.81 32.43 -9.87
C PRO A 165 5.78 31.37 -10.40
N VAL A 166 5.55 30.10 -10.04
CA VAL A 166 6.36 28.95 -10.41
C VAL A 166 5.43 27.79 -10.71
N PHE A 167 5.68 27.07 -11.79
CA PHE A 167 5.08 25.77 -12.05
C PHE A 167 6.06 24.65 -11.75
N TYR A 168 5.56 23.55 -11.21
CA TYR A 168 6.34 22.31 -11.12
C TYR A 168 5.52 21.09 -11.56
N SER A 169 6.24 20.07 -12.01
CA SER A 169 5.71 18.77 -12.36
C SER A 169 6.79 17.71 -12.27
N SER A 170 6.40 16.44 -12.28
CA SER A 170 7.32 15.32 -12.38
C SER A 170 6.80 14.33 -13.42
N PRO A 171 7.66 13.80 -14.30
CA PRO A 171 7.30 12.68 -15.16
C PRO A 171 7.17 11.36 -14.39
N LYS A 172 7.63 11.31 -13.13
CA LYS A 172 7.53 10.16 -12.23
C LYS A 172 7.16 10.64 -10.83
N PRO A 173 5.91 11.08 -10.63
CA PRO A 173 5.51 11.77 -9.40
C PRO A 173 5.38 10.82 -8.21
N CYS A 174 5.21 9.51 -8.43
CA CYS A 174 5.02 8.56 -7.34
C CYS A 174 5.80 7.26 -7.58
N GLY A 175 5.88 6.42 -6.55
CA GLY A 175 6.53 5.12 -6.67
C GLY A 175 6.75 4.40 -5.35
N ILE A 176 7.45 3.27 -5.46
CA ILE A 176 7.89 2.45 -4.33
C ILE A 176 9.40 2.58 -4.20
N VAL A 177 9.87 2.84 -2.98
CA VAL A 177 11.28 2.72 -2.59
C VAL A 177 11.46 1.43 -1.80
N GLN A 178 12.40 0.60 -2.23
CA GLN A 178 12.67 -0.70 -1.63
C GLN A 178 13.34 -0.56 -0.25
N PRO A 179 13.36 -1.63 0.58
CA PRO A 179 14.11 -1.63 1.82
C PRO A 179 15.56 -1.22 1.62
N TYR A 180 16.08 -0.36 2.51
CA TYR A 180 17.47 0.08 2.49
C TYR A 180 17.94 0.66 1.14
N SER A 181 17.04 1.26 0.37
CA SER A 181 17.32 1.77 -0.98
C SER A 181 17.02 3.26 -1.13
N ILE A 182 17.39 3.80 -2.29
CA ILE A 182 17.10 5.17 -2.70
C ILE A 182 16.26 5.15 -3.98
N ALA A 183 15.25 6.02 -4.06
CA ALA A 183 14.50 6.28 -5.28
C ALA A 183 14.63 7.76 -5.69
N GLU A 184 14.57 8.05 -6.98
CA GLU A 184 14.66 9.41 -7.51
C GLU A 184 13.29 9.92 -7.95
N ILE A 185 12.98 11.18 -7.60
CA ILE A 185 11.84 11.93 -8.12
C ILE A 185 12.39 13.07 -8.97
N PRO A 186 12.38 12.95 -10.31
CA PRO A 186 12.71 14.06 -11.20
C PRO A 186 11.63 15.14 -11.10
N VAL A 187 12.01 16.40 -10.93
CA VAL A 187 11.12 17.55 -10.83
C VAL A 187 11.54 18.59 -11.85
N THR A 188 10.60 18.93 -12.73
CA THR A 188 10.71 20.03 -13.68
C THR A 188 10.07 21.27 -13.06
N VAL A 189 10.81 22.38 -13.05
CA VAL A 189 10.37 23.68 -12.53
C VAL A 189 10.40 24.71 -13.65
N GLU A 190 9.35 25.51 -13.78
CA GLU A 190 9.24 26.59 -14.77
C GLU A 190 8.79 27.89 -14.08
N VAL A 191 9.62 28.94 -14.14
CA VAL A 191 9.32 30.23 -13.50
C VAL A 191 8.40 31.05 -14.40
N GLN A 192 7.29 31.56 -13.85
CA GLN A 192 6.26 32.31 -14.59
C GLN A 192 6.39 33.82 -14.44
N THR A 193 6.92 34.30 -13.31
CA THR A 193 7.03 35.72 -12.99
C THR A 193 8.41 36.09 -12.49
N LEU A 194 8.83 37.34 -12.68
CA LEU A 194 10.11 37.84 -12.17
C LEU A 194 10.13 37.88 -10.62
N GLY A 195 11.33 37.85 -10.04
CA GLY A 195 11.55 37.93 -8.59
C GLY A 195 11.97 36.61 -7.95
N LYS A 196 12.16 36.65 -6.63
CA LYS A 196 12.53 35.48 -5.82
C LYS A 196 11.28 34.74 -5.37
N HIS A 197 11.20 33.45 -5.68
CA HIS A 197 10.03 32.62 -5.40
C HIS A 197 10.39 31.40 -4.54
N THR A 198 9.40 30.84 -3.87
CA THR A 198 9.52 29.58 -3.11
C THR A 198 8.21 28.80 -3.24
N THR A 199 8.31 27.49 -3.47
CA THR A 199 7.14 26.60 -3.62
C THR A 199 7.37 25.29 -2.87
N MET A 200 6.31 24.76 -2.25
CA MET A 200 6.34 23.44 -1.60
C MET A 200 5.94 22.34 -2.59
N VAL A 201 6.63 21.20 -2.52
CA VAL A 201 6.56 20.12 -3.53
C VAL A 201 6.40 18.71 -2.92
N LEU A 202 6.66 18.54 -1.62
CA LEU A 202 6.56 17.27 -0.88
C LEU A 202 5.88 17.49 0.48
#